data_AF-A0A834E6A4-F1
#
_entry.id   AF-A0A834E6A4-F1
#
_cell.length_a   1.000
_cell.length_b   1.000
_cell.length_c   1.000
_cell.angle_alpha   90.00
_cell.angle_beta   90.00
_cell.angle_gamma   90.00
#
_symmetry.space_group_name_H-M   'P 1'
#
loop_
_entity.id
_entity.type
_entity.pdbx_description
1 polymer ?
#
loop_
_entity_poly.entity_id
_entity_poly.type
_entity_poly.pdbx_seq_one_letter_code
_entity_poly.pdbx_strand_id
1 'polypeptide(L)'
;MSDEDDENEFFDAPEIIATPVNLGHKRTDSNISGASSDISLDEQYKYQLEETKKVKRTHIPQKPNYSLNLWSIMKNCIGKELSKIPMPVNFNEPLSMLQRLTEDLEYHELLDQAAKCKNSLEQLCYVAAFTVSSYSTTVFRTSKPFNPLLGETFELDRIEENGYRSLCEQVSHHPPAAAHHAESVNGWTLRQEIKITSKFRGKYLSIMPLGSIHCIFKDSEHHYTWKKVTTTVHNIIVGKLWIDQSGEIDIINHKTGDSCKLKFVPYSYFSRDIARKVTGEVKDESGKVHFVLLGTWDEKMDCFKVQPATGDNGGDARQRGHEAEESRVTLWQRNPLPKNAENMYYFSELALTLNAEEAGTAPTDSRLRPDQRLMEEGKWDEANAEKQRLEEKQRLSRRKREAESMKGMAKEDGTPCDPYKALWFEPKEDPVTKELTHIYRGGYWESKEKQDWSLCPNIF
;
A
#
# COMPACT_ATOMS: atom_id res chain seq x y z
N MET A 1 39.98 -2.92 17.41
CA MET A 1 39.33 -4.01 18.17
C MET A 1 37.90 -4.07 17.65
N SER A 2 37.68 -4.32 16.35
CA SER A 2 37.70 -5.61 15.62
C SER A 2 36.58 -6.54 16.07
N ASP A 3 35.45 -6.42 15.36
CA ASP A 3 34.62 -7.48 14.77
C ASP A 3 34.37 -8.73 15.61
N GLU A 4 33.24 -8.75 16.30
CA GLU A 4 32.51 -9.96 16.67
C GLU A 4 31.02 -9.67 16.47
N ASP A 5 30.46 -9.96 15.30
CA ASP A 5 28.99 -10.13 15.14
C ASP A 5 28.61 -10.69 13.76
N ASP A 6 29.41 -11.62 13.21
CA ASP A 6 29.12 -12.19 11.88
C ASP A 6 29.41 -13.69 11.77
N GLU A 7 28.93 -14.51 12.71
CA GLU A 7 28.76 -15.96 12.48
C GLU A 7 27.53 -16.49 13.23
N ASN A 8 26.46 -16.75 12.48
CA ASN A 8 25.44 -17.73 12.86
C ASN A 8 24.99 -18.45 11.57
N GLU A 9 25.87 -19.31 11.04
CA GLU A 9 25.50 -20.36 10.10
C GLU A 9 24.70 -21.43 10.85
N PHE A 10 23.40 -21.59 10.52
CA PHE A 10 22.64 -22.77 10.91
C PHE A 10 22.69 -23.77 9.76
N PHE A 11 23.44 -24.85 9.97
CA PHE A 11 23.32 -26.10 9.22
C PHE A 11 22.17 -26.92 9.82
N ASP A 12 21.25 -27.41 8.98
CA ASP A 12 20.42 -28.57 9.32
C ASP A 12 20.33 -29.53 8.12
N ALA A 13 20.46 -30.82 8.44
CA ALA A 13 20.61 -31.96 7.56
C ALA A 13 19.28 -32.44 6.93
N PRO A 14 19.31 -33.18 5.79
CA PRO A 14 18.09 -33.56 5.08
C PRO A 14 17.43 -34.83 5.65
N GLU A 15 16.12 -34.78 5.90
CA GLU A 15 15.30 -35.99 6.04
C GLU A 15 14.62 -36.34 4.71
N ILE A 16 14.90 -37.56 4.26
CA ILE A 16 14.41 -38.19 3.04
C ILE A 16 13.09 -38.92 3.37
N ILE A 17 12.01 -38.62 2.65
CA ILE A 17 10.87 -39.53 2.51
C ILE A 17 10.43 -39.56 1.04
N ALA A 18 10.57 -40.73 0.43
CA ALA A 18 10.09 -41.05 -0.91
C ALA A 18 8.66 -41.61 -0.86
N THR A 19 7.89 -41.43 -1.95
CA THR A 19 6.95 -42.36 -2.63
C THR A 19 5.90 -41.58 -3.46
N PRO A 20 5.14 -42.19 -4.39
CA PRO A 20 5.57 -42.42 -5.76
C PRO A 20 4.69 -41.71 -6.81
N VAL A 21 5.25 -41.64 -8.01
CA VAL A 21 4.69 -41.10 -9.25
C VAL A 21 3.51 -41.94 -9.76
N ASN A 22 2.46 -41.30 -10.26
CA ASN A 22 1.52 -41.94 -11.19
C ASN A 22 1.29 -41.03 -12.42
N LEU A 23 1.72 -41.54 -13.58
CA LEU A 23 1.50 -40.98 -14.90
C LEU A 23 0.05 -41.18 -15.35
N GLY A 24 -0.57 -40.14 -15.90
CA GLY A 24 -1.81 -40.23 -16.68
C GLY A 24 -1.75 -39.24 -17.85
N HIS A 25 -1.90 -39.76 -19.07
CA HIS A 25 -1.58 -39.11 -20.34
C HIS A 25 -2.88 -38.90 -21.17
N LYS A 26 -2.94 -37.77 -21.90
CA LYS A 26 -3.76 -37.47 -23.11
C LYS A 26 -5.29 -37.30 -22.89
N ARG A 27 -6.05 -36.47 -23.63
CA ARG A 27 -5.99 -36.05 -25.04
C ARG A 27 -6.58 -34.65 -25.26
N THR A 28 -5.99 -33.96 -26.23
CA THR A 28 -6.53 -32.85 -27.02
C THR A 28 -7.67 -33.33 -27.93
N ASP A 29 -8.74 -32.55 -28.10
CA ASP A 29 -9.48 -32.51 -29.37
C ASP A 29 -10.11 -31.13 -29.57
N SER A 30 -9.83 -30.60 -30.75
CA SER A 30 -10.21 -29.31 -31.29
C SER A 30 -11.32 -29.52 -32.30
N ASN A 31 -12.35 -28.67 -32.30
CA ASN A 31 -13.29 -28.56 -33.42
C ASN A 31 -13.69 -27.10 -33.61
N ILE A 32 -13.08 -26.50 -34.63
CA ILE A 32 -13.47 -25.24 -35.25
C ILE A 32 -14.63 -25.53 -36.21
N SER A 33 -15.76 -24.86 -36.05
CA SER A 33 -16.78 -24.74 -37.10
C SER A 33 -17.10 -23.27 -37.29
N GLY A 34 -16.69 -22.73 -38.44
CA GLY A 34 -16.99 -21.36 -38.86
C GLY A 34 -18.45 -21.20 -39.29
N ALA A 35 -19.04 -20.09 -38.87
CA ALA A 35 -20.21 -19.48 -39.50
C ALA A 35 -19.95 -17.97 -39.52
N SER A 36 -19.77 -17.44 -40.72
CA SER A 36 -19.63 -16.01 -41.00
C SER A 36 -21.03 -15.39 -41.02
N SER A 37 -21.25 -14.39 -40.17
CA SER A 37 -22.38 -13.48 -40.27
C SER A 37 -21.85 -12.06 -40.13
N ASP A 38 -22.07 -11.24 -41.16
CA ASP A 38 -21.65 -9.85 -41.25
C ASP A 38 -22.28 -9.01 -40.12
N ILE A 39 -21.44 -8.60 -39.17
CA ILE A 39 -21.81 -7.68 -38.08
C ILE A 39 -21.46 -6.27 -38.56
N SER A 40 -22.42 -5.35 -38.45
CA SER A 40 -22.24 -3.95 -38.82
C SER A 40 -21.15 -3.28 -37.96
N LEU A 41 -20.38 -2.35 -38.53
CA LEU A 41 -19.27 -1.65 -37.85
C LEU A 41 -19.69 -1.07 -36.47
N ASP A 42 -20.91 -0.55 -36.34
CA ASP A 42 -21.43 0.01 -35.09
C ASP A 42 -21.72 -1.06 -34.02
N GLU A 43 -22.15 -2.27 -34.39
CA GLU A 43 -22.26 -3.38 -33.44
C GLU A 43 -20.87 -3.90 -33.06
N GLN A 44 -19.91 -3.90 -33.98
CA GLN A 44 -18.53 -4.30 -33.72
C GLN A 44 -17.84 -3.41 -32.67
N TYR A 45 -18.08 -2.09 -32.71
CA TYR A 45 -17.62 -1.16 -31.67
C TYR A 45 -18.30 -1.40 -30.32
N LYS A 46 -19.58 -1.75 -30.31
CA LYS A 46 -20.33 -2.02 -29.08
C LYS A 46 -19.95 -3.35 -28.44
N TYR A 47 -19.73 -4.40 -29.25
CA TYR A 47 -19.19 -5.68 -28.82
C TYR A 47 -17.73 -5.54 -28.36
N GLN A 48 -16.90 -4.72 -28.99
CA GLN A 48 -15.54 -4.42 -28.51
C GLN A 48 -15.53 -3.66 -27.17
N LEU A 49 -16.46 -2.73 -26.96
CA LEU A 49 -16.63 -2.04 -25.66
C LEU A 49 -17.18 -2.95 -24.55
N GLU A 50 -17.96 -3.99 -24.89
CA GLU A 50 -18.42 -5.00 -23.94
C GLU A 50 -17.38 -6.11 -23.70
N GLU A 51 -16.56 -6.47 -24.70
CA GLU A 51 -15.44 -7.43 -24.57
C GLU A 51 -14.22 -6.85 -23.83
N THR A 52 -14.07 -5.53 -23.76
CA THR A 52 -12.90 -4.88 -23.12
C THR A 52 -13.03 -4.66 -21.61
N LYS A 53 -14.20 -4.92 -21.01
CA LYS A 53 -14.28 -5.04 -19.55
C LYS A 53 -13.61 -6.34 -19.14
N LYS A 54 -12.28 -6.32 -18.97
CA LYS A 54 -11.52 -7.38 -18.32
C LYS A 54 -12.31 -7.82 -17.08
N VAL A 55 -12.81 -9.06 -17.09
CA VAL A 55 -13.60 -9.57 -15.97
C VAL A 55 -12.69 -9.54 -14.73
N LYS A 56 -13.00 -8.65 -13.79
CA LYS A 56 -12.18 -8.46 -12.58
C LYS A 56 -12.19 -9.75 -11.77
N ARG A 57 -11.01 -10.21 -11.37
CA ARG A 57 -10.87 -11.36 -10.47
C ARG A 57 -11.58 -11.07 -9.16
N THR A 58 -12.60 -11.85 -8.82
CA THR A 58 -13.41 -11.69 -7.60
C THR A 58 -13.03 -12.66 -6.49
N HIS A 59 -12.16 -13.64 -6.76
CA HIS A 59 -11.77 -14.67 -5.80
C HIS A 59 -10.32 -15.13 -6.04
N ILE A 60 -9.69 -15.62 -4.97
CA ILE A 60 -8.38 -16.33 -4.99
C ILE A 60 -8.53 -17.70 -4.31
N PRO A 61 -7.58 -18.62 -4.50
CA PRO A 61 -7.53 -19.86 -3.72
C PRO A 61 -7.64 -19.57 -2.22
N GLN A 62 -8.33 -20.44 -1.50
CA GLN A 62 -8.57 -20.25 -0.08
C GLN A 62 -7.27 -20.36 0.70
N LYS A 63 -7.07 -19.43 1.64
CA LYS A 63 -5.97 -19.50 2.58
C LYS A 63 -6.10 -20.78 3.41
N PRO A 64 -5.00 -21.49 3.70
CA PRO A 64 -5.04 -22.64 4.59
C PRO A 64 -5.53 -22.26 5.99
N ASN A 65 -6.21 -23.21 6.62
CA ASN A 65 -6.72 -23.05 7.98
C ASN A 65 -5.77 -23.69 9.00
N TYR A 66 -4.60 -23.08 9.19
CA TYR A 66 -3.68 -23.41 10.29
C TYR A 66 -3.54 -22.23 11.26
N SER A 67 -3.39 -22.53 12.55
CA SER A 67 -3.08 -21.53 13.57
C SER A 67 -1.59 -21.25 13.58
N LEU A 68 -1.21 -20.03 13.20
CA LEU A 68 0.16 -19.58 13.30
C LEU A 68 0.41 -18.93 14.66
N ASN A 69 1.49 -19.36 15.32
CA ASN A 69 1.94 -18.71 16.54
C ASN A 69 3.07 -17.70 16.23
N LEU A 70 2.73 -16.43 16.10
CA LEU A 70 3.70 -15.37 15.79
C LEU A 70 4.79 -15.22 16.88
N TRP A 71 4.48 -15.59 18.12
CA TRP A 71 5.43 -15.58 19.23
C TRP A 71 6.63 -16.52 19.01
N SER A 72 6.44 -17.66 18.34
CA SER A 72 7.52 -18.65 18.15
C SER A 72 8.69 -18.05 17.36
N ILE A 73 8.40 -17.16 16.43
CA ILE A 73 9.38 -16.42 15.63
C ILE A 73 9.89 -15.20 16.42
N MET A 74 8.98 -14.47 17.08
CA MET A 74 9.30 -13.16 17.65
C MET A 74 9.96 -13.20 19.03
N LYS A 75 9.97 -14.33 19.74
CA LYS A 75 10.51 -14.44 21.11
C LYS A 75 11.94 -13.92 21.27
N ASN A 76 12.79 -14.12 20.24
CA ASN A 76 14.20 -13.71 20.24
C ASN A 76 14.43 -12.31 19.63
N CYS A 77 13.34 -11.60 19.33
CA CYS A 77 13.33 -10.36 18.55
C CYS A 77 12.89 -9.14 19.38
N ILE A 78 12.75 -9.29 20.70
CA ILE A 78 12.33 -8.21 21.60
C ILE A 78 13.33 -7.06 21.49
N GLY A 79 12.82 -5.85 21.21
CA GLY A 79 13.65 -4.65 21.05
C GLY A 79 14.44 -4.56 19.72
N LYS A 80 14.44 -5.61 18.90
CA LYS A 80 15.12 -5.61 17.59
C LYS A 80 14.25 -4.99 16.49
N GLU A 81 14.90 -4.51 15.45
CA GLU A 81 14.24 -4.09 14.21
C GLU A 81 13.81 -5.35 13.42
N LEU A 82 12.50 -5.52 13.17
CA LEU A 82 11.98 -6.77 12.58
C LEU A 82 12.20 -6.90 11.07
N SER A 83 12.57 -5.82 10.38
CA SER A 83 12.85 -5.83 8.94
C SER A 83 13.95 -6.83 8.57
N LYS A 84 14.86 -7.12 9.50
CA LYS A 84 16.00 -8.04 9.35
C LYS A 84 15.70 -9.49 9.75
N ILE A 85 14.50 -9.78 10.27
CA ILE A 85 14.14 -11.12 10.73
C ILE A 85 13.35 -11.83 9.62
N PRO A 86 13.86 -12.96 9.09
CA PRO A 86 13.17 -13.70 8.04
C PRO A 86 11.86 -14.28 8.59
N MET A 87 10.76 -13.92 7.92
CA MET A 87 9.44 -14.49 8.21
C MET A 87 9.19 -15.67 7.26
N PRO A 88 8.71 -16.83 7.76
CA PRO A 88 8.21 -17.91 6.91
C PRO A 88 7.01 -17.45 6.07
N VAL A 89 6.89 -17.98 4.86
CA VAL A 89 5.81 -17.62 3.90
C VAL A 89 4.42 -17.81 4.49
N ASN A 90 4.25 -18.72 5.43
CA ASN A 90 2.98 -18.97 6.10
C ASN A 90 2.40 -17.73 6.80
N PHE A 91 3.25 -16.82 7.28
CA PHE A 91 2.83 -15.56 7.92
C PHE A 91 2.53 -14.46 6.92
N ASN A 92 2.77 -14.72 5.64
CA ASN A 92 2.54 -13.75 4.60
C ASN A 92 1.08 -13.76 4.14
N GLU A 93 0.76 -12.75 3.34
CA GLU A 93 -0.36 -12.73 2.40
C GLU A 93 0.22 -12.69 0.97
N PRO A 94 -0.52 -13.13 -0.06
CA PRO A 94 -0.02 -13.19 -1.43
C PRO A 94 0.00 -11.82 -2.13
N LEU A 95 0.49 -10.78 -1.44
CA LEU A 95 0.73 -9.45 -1.98
C LEU A 95 2.10 -8.93 -1.52
N SER A 96 2.78 -8.23 -2.41
CA SER A 96 4.00 -7.47 -2.14
C SER A 96 3.68 -6.18 -1.40
N MET A 97 4.65 -5.61 -0.68
CA MET A 97 4.45 -4.31 -0.03
C MET A 97 4.14 -3.21 -1.06
N LEU A 98 4.61 -3.34 -2.31
CA LEU A 98 4.27 -2.39 -3.39
C LEU A 98 2.78 -2.43 -3.75
N GLN A 99 2.20 -3.63 -3.79
CA GLN A 99 0.76 -3.83 -3.98
C GLN A 99 -0.01 -3.30 -2.77
N ARG A 100 0.44 -3.61 -1.54
CA ARG A 100 -0.16 -3.10 -0.30
C ARG A 100 -0.17 -1.57 -0.24
N LEU A 101 0.89 -0.92 -0.72
CA LEU A 101 0.98 0.54 -0.80
C LEU A 101 -0.03 1.11 -1.81
N THR A 102 -0.26 0.38 -2.90
CA THR A 102 -1.22 0.79 -3.95
C THR A 102 -2.67 0.72 -3.48
N GLU A 103 -2.98 -0.08 -2.44
CA GLU A 103 -4.31 -0.09 -1.81
C GLU A 103 -4.71 1.26 -1.18
N ASP A 104 -3.77 2.20 -1.00
CA ASP A 104 -4.11 3.59 -0.65
C ASP A 104 -5.08 4.23 -1.67
N LEU A 105 -5.12 3.71 -2.90
CA LEU A 105 -5.99 4.16 -3.99
C LEU A 105 -7.37 3.47 -4.02
N GLU A 106 -7.72 2.64 -3.01
CA GLU A 106 -9.04 1.97 -2.94
C GLU A 106 -10.21 2.95 -3.00
N TYR A 107 -10.03 4.17 -2.49
CA TYR A 107 -11.04 5.23 -2.48
C TYR A 107 -10.56 6.46 -3.26
N HIS A 108 -9.90 6.25 -4.42
CA HIS A 108 -9.39 7.34 -5.25
C HIS A 108 -10.46 8.36 -5.66
N GLU A 109 -11.73 7.94 -5.77
CA GLU A 109 -12.86 8.82 -6.04
C GLU A 109 -12.95 10.02 -5.07
N LEU A 110 -12.44 9.89 -3.84
CA LEU A 110 -12.37 11.02 -2.91
C LEU A 110 -11.45 12.13 -3.44
N LEU A 111 -10.35 11.78 -4.09
CA LEU A 111 -9.48 12.74 -4.78
C LEU A 111 -10.12 13.27 -6.07
N ASP A 112 -10.90 12.45 -6.78
CA ASP A 112 -11.68 12.91 -7.94
C ASP A 112 -12.74 13.95 -7.54
N GLN A 113 -13.38 13.77 -6.38
CA GLN A 113 -14.30 14.77 -5.83
C GLN A 113 -13.56 16.01 -5.31
N ALA A 114 -12.43 15.82 -4.62
CA ALA A 114 -11.58 16.90 -4.17
C ALA A 114 -11.14 17.81 -5.33
N ALA A 115 -10.78 17.23 -6.48
CA ALA A 115 -10.38 17.97 -7.67
C ALA A 115 -11.50 18.88 -8.22
N LYS A 116 -12.77 18.56 -7.97
CA LYS A 116 -13.94 19.36 -8.40
C LYS A 116 -14.30 20.48 -7.41
N CYS A 117 -13.73 20.46 -6.20
CA CYS A 117 -14.01 21.47 -5.18
C CYS A 117 -13.42 22.83 -5.58
N LYS A 118 -14.23 23.88 -5.47
CA LYS A 118 -13.80 25.27 -5.68
C LYS A 118 -13.27 25.93 -4.41
N ASN A 119 -13.71 25.45 -3.25
CA ASN A 119 -13.30 25.93 -1.94
C ASN A 119 -12.15 25.04 -1.42
N SER A 120 -11.04 25.66 -0.99
CA SER A 120 -9.85 24.97 -0.49
C SER A 120 -10.09 24.15 0.79
N LEU A 121 -10.98 24.62 1.67
CA LEU A 121 -11.36 23.94 2.91
C LEU A 121 -12.26 22.72 2.63
N GLU A 122 -13.17 22.82 1.67
CA GLU A 122 -13.99 21.67 1.22
C GLU A 122 -13.11 20.63 0.52
N GLN A 123 -12.19 21.06 -0.35
CA GLN A 123 -11.19 20.19 -0.96
C GLN A 123 -10.37 19.45 0.10
N LEU A 124 -9.93 20.16 1.15
CA LEU A 124 -9.18 19.61 2.27
C LEU A 124 -10.00 18.58 3.09
N CYS A 125 -11.32 18.74 3.19
CA CYS A 125 -12.18 17.73 3.82
C CYS A 125 -12.10 16.38 3.08
N TYR A 126 -12.15 16.39 1.74
CA TYR A 126 -12.01 15.18 0.93
C TYR A 126 -10.60 14.58 0.99
N VAL A 127 -9.55 15.41 0.99
CA VAL A 127 -8.16 14.93 1.19
C VAL A 127 -8.00 14.26 2.57
N ALA A 128 -8.64 14.81 3.60
CA ALA A 128 -8.66 14.21 4.94
C ALA A 128 -9.43 12.88 4.97
N ALA A 129 -10.60 12.81 4.32
CA ALA A 129 -11.35 11.56 4.18
C ALA A 129 -10.55 10.49 3.42
N PHE A 130 -9.88 10.85 2.32
CA PHE A 130 -8.97 9.97 1.58
C PHE A 130 -7.86 9.42 2.48
N THR A 131 -7.22 10.32 3.24
CA THR A 131 -6.16 9.95 4.19
C THR A 131 -6.63 8.91 5.20
N VAL A 132 -7.83 9.08 5.77
CA VAL A 132 -8.41 8.13 6.74
C VAL A 132 -8.79 6.81 6.07
N SER A 133 -9.39 6.87 4.87
CA SER A 133 -9.87 5.70 4.13
C SER A 133 -8.77 4.67 3.85
N SER A 134 -7.52 5.13 3.65
CA SER A 134 -6.35 4.28 3.38
C SER A 134 -6.04 3.26 4.48
N TYR A 135 -6.50 3.50 5.72
CA TYR A 135 -6.30 2.57 6.83
C TYR A 135 -7.36 1.47 6.90
N SER A 136 -8.51 1.64 6.24
CA SER A 136 -9.65 0.72 6.31
C SER A 136 -9.35 -0.68 5.75
N THR A 137 -8.37 -0.78 4.85
CA THR A 137 -7.89 -2.04 4.26
C THR A 137 -7.09 -2.89 5.26
N THR A 138 -6.68 -2.31 6.40
CA THR A 138 -5.81 -2.98 7.38
C THR A 138 -6.58 -3.73 8.47
N VAL A 139 -7.87 -3.47 8.65
CA VAL A 139 -8.68 -3.86 9.84
C VAL A 139 -8.50 -5.32 10.27
N PHE A 140 -8.49 -6.23 9.30
CA PHE A 140 -8.43 -7.67 9.54
C PHE A 140 -7.13 -8.31 9.03
N ARG A 141 -6.22 -7.53 8.44
CA ARG A 141 -5.07 -8.03 7.68
C ARG A 141 -3.79 -8.04 8.49
N THR A 142 -3.70 -9.03 9.39
CA THR A 142 -2.54 -9.25 10.27
C THR A 142 -1.38 -9.99 9.60
N SER A 143 -1.59 -10.52 8.40
CA SER A 143 -0.54 -11.16 7.59
C SER A 143 0.43 -10.13 7.02
N LYS A 144 1.71 -10.51 6.91
CA LYS A 144 2.77 -9.65 6.39
C LYS A 144 2.78 -9.67 4.86
N PRO A 145 2.79 -8.55 4.13
CA PRO A 145 3.05 -8.59 2.69
C PRO A 145 4.49 -9.06 2.42
N PHE A 146 4.76 -9.58 1.23
CA PHE A 146 6.12 -9.88 0.80
C PHE A 146 6.97 -8.61 0.82
N ASN A 147 8.19 -8.71 1.37
CA ASN A 147 9.15 -7.63 1.29
C ASN A 147 9.64 -7.55 -0.16
N PRO A 148 9.45 -6.42 -0.87
CA PRO A 148 9.82 -6.34 -2.28
C PRO A 148 11.33 -6.49 -2.45
N LEU A 149 11.73 -7.10 -3.55
CA LEU A 149 13.13 -7.14 -3.96
C LEU A 149 13.60 -5.75 -4.40
N LEU A 150 14.89 -5.43 -4.28
CA LEU A 150 15.42 -4.16 -4.76
C LEU A 150 15.22 -4.04 -6.28
N GLY A 151 14.57 -2.97 -6.74
CA GLY A 151 14.19 -2.79 -8.14
C GLY A 151 12.93 -3.54 -8.57
N GLU A 152 12.25 -4.25 -7.66
CA GLU A 152 10.89 -4.75 -7.90
C GLU A 152 9.97 -3.56 -8.18
N THR A 153 9.09 -3.73 -9.16
CA THR A 153 8.09 -2.73 -9.57
C THR A 153 6.69 -3.27 -9.37
N PHE A 154 5.71 -2.39 -9.28
CA PHE A 154 4.31 -2.77 -9.42
C PHE A 154 3.54 -1.66 -10.11
N GLU A 155 2.91 -1.97 -11.24
CA GLU A 155 1.97 -1.05 -11.89
C GLU A 155 0.50 -1.39 -11.60
N LEU A 156 -0.33 -0.36 -11.48
CA LEU A 156 -1.79 -0.47 -11.52
C LEU A 156 -2.31 0.53 -12.55
N ASP A 157 -2.56 0.05 -13.77
CA ASP A 157 -3.13 0.85 -14.84
C ASP A 157 -4.65 0.68 -14.88
N ARG A 158 -5.37 1.75 -14.57
CA ARG A 158 -6.83 1.80 -14.52
C ARG A 158 -7.34 3.07 -15.21
N ILE A 159 -6.59 3.63 -16.18
CA ILE A 159 -7.00 4.85 -16.87
C ILE A 159 -8.37 4.66 -17.53
N GLU A 160 -8.57 3.56 -18.23
CA GLU A 160 -9.82 3.29 -18.95
C GLU A 160 -11.00 3.02 -18.00
N GLU A 161 -10.75 2.40 -16.85
CA GLU A 161 -11.79 1.96 -15.91
C GLU A 161 -12.16 3.03 -14.88
N ASN A 162 -11.16 3.72 -14.34
CA ASN A 162 -11.24 4.56 -13.15
C ASN A 162 -10.55 5.93 -13.34
N GLY A 163 -9.89 6.16 -14.46
CA GLY A 163 -9.25 7.45 -14.77
C GLY A 163 -7.90 7.67 -14.09
N TYR A 164 -7.28 6.66 -13.48
CA TYR A 164 -5.96 6.79 -12.87
C TYR A 164 -5.03 5.64 -13.21
N ARG A 165 -3.73 5.86 -13.08
CA ARG A 165 -2.73 4.80 -13.04
C ARG A 165 -1.68 5.08 -11.98
N SER A 166 -1.02 4.04 -11.50
CA SER A 166 0.07 4.17 -10.55
C SER A 166 1.23 3.22 -10.83
N LEU A 167 2.40 3.64 -10.35
CA LEU A 167 3.65 2.89 -10.40
C LEU A 167 4.33 2.94 -9.03
N CYS A 168 4.75 1.79 -8.56
CA CYS A 168 5.62 1.63 -7.41
C CYS A 168 6.98 1.04 -7.83
N GLU A 169 8.07 1.43 -7.17
CA GLU A 169 9.38 0.78 -7.25
C GLU A 169 10.00 0.65 -5.86
N GLN A 170 10.61 -0.49 -5.56
CA GLN A 170 11.45 -0.65 -4.39
C GLN A 170 12.81 0.03 -4.63
N VAL A 171 12.93 1.27 -4.18
CA VAL A 171 14.10 2.14 -4.43
C VAL A 171 15.26 1.93 -3.45
N SER A 172 15.00 1.29 -2.30
CA SER A 172 16.04 0.93 -1.33
C SER A 172 15.67 -0.34 -0.56
N HIS A 173 16.65 -1.15 -0.16
CA HIS A 173 16.43 -2.35 0.64
C HIS A 173 16.99 -2.24 2.07
N HIS A 174 18.00 -1.39 2.30
CA HIS A 174 18.61 -1.17 3.61
C HIS A 174 18.85 0.33 3.86
N PRO A 175 17.91 1.04 4.52
CA PRO A 175 16.59 0.56 4.97
C PRO A 175 15.60 0.34 3.80
N PRO A 176 14.60 -0.54 3.95
CA PRO A 176 13.57 -0.73 2.92
C PRO A 176 12.79 0.56 2.65
N ALA A 177 12.78 0.99 1.40
CA ALA A 177 12.00 2.13 0.93
C ALA A 177 11.33 1.81 -0.42
N ALA A 178 10.07 2.21 -0.55
CA ALA A 178 9.31 2.14 -1.79
C ALA A 178 8.90 3.55 -2.23
N ALA A 179 9.12 3.86 -3.50
CA ALA A 179 8.59 5.05 -4.13
C ALA A 179 7.28 4.71 -4.85
N HIS A 180 6.30 5.59 -4.78
CA HIS A 180 4.98 5.44 -5.40
C HIS A 180 4.58 6.75 -6.07
N HIS A 181 4.11 6.64 -7.31
CA HIS A 181 3.56 7.74 -8.07
C HIS A 181 2.24 7.31 -8.71
N ALA A 182 1.19 8.09 -8.53
CA ALA A 182 -0.10 7.91 -9.17
C ALA A 182 -0.54 9.21 -9.81
N GLU A 183 -1.15 9.10 -10.98
CA GLU A 183 -1.72 10.23 -11.72
C GLU A 183 -3.12 9.91 -12.22
N SER A 184 -3.96 10.94 -12.24
CA SER A 184 -5.35 10.85 -12.69
C SER A 184 -5.65 11.86 -13.79
N VAL A 185 -6.53 11.45 -14.71
CA VAL A 185 -7.12 12.32 -15.73
C VAL A 185 -8.03 13.38 -15.10
N ASN A 186 -8.50 13.16 -13.87
CA ASN A 186 -9.28 14.14 -13.09
C ASN A 186 -8.40 15.21 -12.43
N GLY A 187 -7.11 15.28 -12.78
CA GLY A 187 -6.27 16.42 -12.44
C GLY A 187 -5.58 16.35 -11.08
N TRP A 188 -5.51 15.18 -10.43
CA TRP A 188 -4.68 15.00 -9.23
C TRP A 188 -3.48 14.08 -9.49
N THR A 189 -2.44 14.30 -8.70
CA THR A 189 -1.23 13.47 -8.64
C THR A 189 -0.91 13.16 -7.19
N LEU A 190 -0.70 11.89 -6.88
CA LEU A 190 -0.24 11.41 -5.58
C LEU A 190 1.20 10.92 -5.72
N ARG A 191 2.11 11.36 -4.86
CA ARG A 191 3.48 10.83 -4.79
C ARG A 191 3.95 10.65 -3.35
N GLN A 192 4.71 9.60 -3.09
CA GLN A 192 5.31 9.32 -1.79
C GLN A 192 6.56 8.45 -1.93
N GLU A 193 7.51 8.63 -1.02
CA GLU A 193 8.52 7.63 -0.68
C GLU A 193 8.23 7.18 0.75
N ILE A 194 8.02 5.88 0.94
CA ILE A 194 7.69 5.32 2.25
C ILE A 194 8.78 4.36 2.72
N LYS A 195 9.26 4.59 3.93
CA LYS A 195 10.16 3.71 4.68
C LYS A 195 9.40 3.10 5.84
N ILE A 196 9.45 1.79 6.00
CA ILE A 196 8.76 1.11 7.10
C ILE A 196 9.76 0.72 8.17
N THR A 197 9.58 1.25 9.37
CA THR A 197 10.31 0.81 10.56
C THR A 197 9.39 0.07 11.49
N SER A 198 9.92 -0.89 12.24
CA SER A 198 9.10 -1.69 13.15
C SER A 198 9.82 -1.95 14.46
N LYS A 199 9.07 -1.96 15.57
CA LYS A 199 9.58 -2.17 16.93
C LYS A 199 8.70 -3.16 17.66
N PHE A 200 9.29 -4.28 18.06
CA PHE A 200 8.61 -5.24 18.90
C PHE A 200 8.77 -4.90 20.39
N ARG A 201 7.65 -4.68 21.09
CA ARG A 201 7.60 -4.28 22.51
C ARG A 201 7.01 -5.38 23.41
N GLY A 202 7.28 -6.65 23.09
CA GLY A 202 6.77 -7.79 23.83
C GLY A 202 5.31 -8.10 23.54
N LYS A 203 4.34 -7.33 24.05
CA LYS A 203 2.91 -7.63 23.85
C LYS A 203 2.40 -7.23 22.46
N TYR A 204 3.03 -6.23 21.84
CA TYR A 204 2.60 -5.64 20.59
C TYR A 204 3.78 -5.29 19.68
N LEU A 205 3.50 -5.24 18.39
CA LEU A 205 4.40 -4.79 17.34
C LEU A 205 3.93 -3.44 16.82
N SER A 206 4.79 -2.42 16.93
CA SER A 206 4.53 -1.10 16.33
C SER A 206 5.20 -1.00 14.97
N ILE A 207 4.43 -0.64 13.95
CA ILE A 207 4.86 -0.41 12.57
C ILE A 207 4.71 1.09 12.30
N MET A 208 5.83 1.75 12.01
CA MET A 208 5.90 3.19 11.83
C MET A 208 6.31 3.49 10.39
N PRO A 209 5.35 3.87 9.53
CA PRO A 209 5.65 4.41 8.22
C PRO A 209 6.30 5.79 8.35
N LEU A 210 7.40 5.98 7.62
CA LEU A 210 8.16 7.22 7.57
C LEU A 210 8.18 7.73 6.14
N GLY A 211 8.06 9.05 5.98
CA GLY A 211 8.01 9.72 4.67
C GLY A 211 6.74 10.55 4.51
N SER A 212 6.84 11.61 3.72
CA SER A 212 5.73 12.50 3.40
C SER A 212 4.97 11.98 2.18
N ILE A 213 3.66 12.06 2.24
CA ILE A 213 2.75 11.87 1.10
C ILE A 213 2.42 13.25 0.54
N HIS A 214 2.46 13.39 -0.79
CA HIS A 214 2.16 14.62 -1.50
C HIS A 214 0.95 14.39 -2.40
N CYS A 215 -0.06 15.24 -2.30
CA CYS A 215 -1.19 15.28 -3.22
C CYS A 215 -1.22 16.65 -3.90
N ILE A 216 -1.16 16.68 -5.22
CA ILE A 216 -1.13 17.90 -6.01
C ILE A 216 -2.35 17.92 -6.93
N PHE A 217 -3.09 19.03 -6.93
CA PHE A 217 -4.20 19.27 -7.85
C PHE A 217 -3.75 20.26 -8.93
N LYS A 218 -3.87 19.85 -10.20
CA LYS A 218 -3.37 20.61 -11.37
C LYS A 218 -4.10 21.94 -11.54
N ASP A 219 -5.43 21.94 -11.46
CA ASP A 219 -6.25 23.13 -11.75
C ASP A 219 -6.16 24.22 -10.67
N SER A 220 -6.12 23.82 -9.39
CA SER A 220 -6.00 24.77 -8.27
C SER A 220 -4.55 25.07 -7.88
N GLU A 221 -3.59 24.30 -8.42
CA GLU A 221 -2.19 24.27 -7.97
C GLU A 221 -2.02 23.99 -6.47
N HIS A 222 -3.05 23.49 -5.79
CA HIS A 222 -2.95 23.17 -4.37
C HIS A 222 -2.03 21.96 -4.19
N HIS A 223 -1.11 22.08 -3.24
CA HIS A 223 -0.18 21.03 -2.87
C HIS A 223 -0.38 20.72 -1.38
N TYR A 224 -0.89 19.51 -1.12
CA TYR A 224 -1.09 18.99 0.21
C TYR A 224 0.03 18.03 0.61
N THR A 225 0.46 18.07 1.87
CA THR A 225 1.32 17.01 2.44
C THR A 225 0.84 16.51 3.78
N TRP A 226 1.08 15.23 4.05
CA TRP A 226 0.86 14.61 5.36
C TRP A 226 1.77 13.39 5.58
N LYS A 227 1.81 12.90 6.82
CA LYS A 227 2.55 11.67 7.21
C LYS A 227 1.57 10.65 7.81
N LYS A 228 1.85 9.36 7.61
CA LYS A 228 1.03 8.28 8.17
C LYS A 228 1.24 8.11 9.68
N VAL A 229 0.23 7.58 10.38
CA VAL A 229 0.30 7.26 11.82
C VAL A 229 0.87 5.86 12.06
N THR A 230 1.08 5.52 13.33
CA THR A 230 1.60 4.21 13.72
C THR A 230 0.49 3.15 13.70
N THR A 231 0.77 2.04 13.03
CA THR A 231 -0.03 0.80 13.11
C THR A 231 0.49 -0.07 14.24
N THR A 232 -0.39 -0.53 15.12
CA THR A 232 -0.02 -1.45 16.22
C THR A 232 -0.72 -2.78 16.04
N VAL A 233 0.05 -3.86 15.96
CA VAL A 233 -0.45 -5.24 16.00
C VAL A 233 -0.37 -5.74 17.43
N HIS A 234 -1.52 -5.94 18.06
CA HIS A 234 -1.63 -6.37 19.45
C HIS A 234 -1.67 -7.89 19.58
N ASN A 235 -1.46 -8.36 20.81
CA ASN A 235 -1.59 -9.77 21.20
C ASN A 235 -0.58 -10.71 20.52
N ILE A 236 0.63 -10.22 20.26
CA ILE A 236 1.70 -11.00 19.61
C ILE A 236 2.05 -12.27 20.40
N ILE A 237 1.99 -12.22 21.74
CA ILE A 237 2.33 -13.34 22.62
C ILE A 237 1.12 -14.26 22.86
N VAL A 238 -0.02 -13.68 23.24
CA VAL A 238 -1.22 -14.41 23.66
C VAL A 238 -2.47 -13.66 23.20
N GLY A 239 -3.42 -14.42 22.63
CA GLY A 239 -4.72 -13.93 22.18
C GLY A 239 -4.82 -13.81 20.66
N LYS A 240 -6.00 -13.43 20.17
CA LYS A 240 -6.20 -13.14 18.75
C LYS A 240 -5.50 -11.83 18.40
N LEU A 241 -4.71 -11.84 17.32
CA LEU A 241 -4.08 -10.63 16.77
C LEU A 241 -5.17 -9.65 16.33
N TRP A 242 -4.96 -8.37 16.61
CA TRP A 242 -5.80 -7.30 16.11
C TRP A 242 -4.97 -6.03 15.88
N ILE A 243 -5.46 -5.17 15.01
CA ILE A 243 -4.77 -3.97 14.55
C ILE A 243 -5.45 -2.73 15.12
N ASP A 244 -4.63 -1.80 15.60
CA ASP A 244 -5.02 -0.44 15.93
C ASP A 244 -4.20 0.58 15.12
N GLN A 245 -4.80 1.74 14.89
CA GLN A 245 -4.14 2.89 14.26
C GLN A 245 -4.18 4.04 15.25
N SER A 246 -3.03 4.65 15.55
CA SER A 246 -2.95 5.69 16.59
C SER A 246 -1.88 6.74 16.29
N GLY A 247 -2.21 8.00 16.60
CA GLY A 247 -1.35 9.15 16.35
C GLY A 247 -2.14 10.35 15.83
N GLU A 248 -1.41 11.37 15.42
CA GLU A 248 -1.98 12.56 14.78
C GLU A 248 -1.44 12.68 13.35
N ILE A 249 -2.28 13.18 12.44
CA ILE A 249 -1.89 13.56 11.08
C ILE A 249 -2.20 15.04 10.93
N ASP A 250 -1.18 15.82 10.59
CA ASP A 250 -1.35 17.19 10.12
C ASP A 250 -1.28 17.19 8.58
N ILE A 251 -2.40 17.53 7.94
CA ILE A 251 -2.52 17.72 6.49
C ILE A 251 -2.44 19.22 6.24
N ILE A 252 -1.47 19.65 5.43
CA ILE A 252 -1.18 21.07 5.20
C ILE A 252 -1.33 21.37 3.71
N ASN A 253 -2.11 22.39 3.36
CA ASN A 253 -2.11 23.00 2.03
C ASN A 253 -1.03 24.08 1.95
N HIS A 254 0.03 23.84 1.18
CA HIS A 254 1.16 24.76 1.06
C HIS A 254 0.88 25.99 0.20
N LYS A 255 -0.24 26.01 -0.55
CA LYS A 255 -0.66 27.16 -1.36
C LYS A 255 -1.46 28.17 -0.54
N THR A 256 -2.38 27.70 0.31
CA THR A 256 -3.33 28.54 1.04
C THR A 256 -3.07 28.67 2.53
N GLY A 257 -2.24 27.78 3.12
CA GLY A 257 -2.04 27.71 4.57
C GLY A 257 -3.16 26.97 5.32
N ASP A 258 -4.22 26.53 4.64
CA ASP A 258 -5.28 25.72 5.25
C ASP A 258 -4.71 24.41 5.78
N SER A 259 -5.24 23.93 6.91
CA SER A 259 -4.74 22.73 7.57
C SER A 259 -5.85 21.87 8.16
N CYS A 260 -5.62 20.55 8.19
CA CYS A 260 -6.48 19.60 8.88
C CYS A 260 -5.65 18.79 9.86
N LYS A 261 -6.05 18.80 11.14
CA LYS A 261 -5.45 17.94 12.17
C LYS A 261 -6.39 16.77 12.43
N LEU A 262 -5.99 15.57 12.01
CA LEU A 262 -6.68 14.31 12.32
C LEU A 262 -6.04 13.67 13.56
N LYS A 263 -6.88 13.13 14.43
CA LYS A 263 -6.46 12.39 15.64
C LYS A 263 -7.06 10.99 15.62
N PHE A 264 -6.19 9.99 15.53
CA PHE A 264 -6.53 8.58 15.63
C PHE A 264 -6.44 8.19 17.10
N VAL A 265 -7.60 8.01 17.74
CA VAL A 265 -7.69 7.77 19.18
C VAL A 265 -7.30 6.30 19.45
N PRO A 266 -6.22 6.04 20.20
CA PRO A 266 -5.81 4.67 20.51
C PRO A 266 -6.89 3.98 21.33
N TYR A 267 -7.10 2.70 21.05
CA TYR A 267 -8.03 1.89 21.82
C TYR A 267 -7.59 1.81 23.29
N SER A 268 -8.52 2.06 24.20
CA SER A 268 -8.31 1.93 25.64
C SER A 268 -9.54 1.30 26.28
N TYR A 269 -9.34 0.20 27.01
CA TYR A 269 -10.40 -0.49 27.74
C TYR A 269 -11.07 0.40 28.81
N PHE A 270 -10.36 1.42 29.29
CA PHE A 270 -10.87 2.35 30.30
C PHE A 270 -11.54 3.59 29.69
N SER A 271 -11.44 3.79 28.36
CA SER A 271 -12.11 4.90 27.70
C SER A 271 -13.57 4.56 27.41
N ARG A 272 -14.43 5.59 27.42
CA ARG A 272 -15.79 5.53 26.90
C ARG A 272 -15.87 5.82 25.40
N ASP A 273 -14.73 6.13 24.77
CA ASP A 273 -14.67 6.36 23.33
C ASP A 273 -14.97 5.10 22.54
N ILE A 274 -15.59 5.29 21.38
CA ILE A 274 -15.77 4.24 20.38
C ILE A 274 -14.39 3.78 19.91
N ALA A 275 -14.20 2.47 19.76
CA ALA A 275 -12.96 1.92 19.23
C ALA A 275 -12.69 2.47 17.82
N ARG A 276 -11.42 2.68 17.47
CA ARG A 276 -10.98 3.14 16.13
C ARG A 276 -11.48 4.53 15.74
N LYS A 277 -11.92 5.32 16.72
CA LYS A 277 -12.38 6.70 16.54
C LYS A 277 -11.30 7.57 15.92
N VAL A 278 -11.73 8.36 14.94
CA VAL A 278 -10.94 9.43 14.33
C VAL A 278 -11.73 10.73 14.43
N THR A 279 -11.05 11.79 14.86
CA THR A 279 -11.60 13.16 14.87
C THR A 279 -10.72 14.08 14.05
N GLY A 280 -11.29 15.05 13.37
CA GLY A 280 -10.55 16.03 12.58
C GLY A 280 -11.08 17.45 12.75
N GLU A 281 -10.19 18.43 12.64
CA GLU A 281 -10.54 19.84 12.57
C GLU A 281 -9.91 20.44 11.31
N VAL A 282 -10.72 21.02 10.43
CA VAL A 282 -10.27 21.73 9.22
C VAL A 282 -10.27 23.22 9.50
N LYS A 283 -9.11 23.84 9.34
CA LYS A 283 -8.80 25.22 9.70
C LYS A 283 -8.32 26.00 8.50
N ASP A 284 -8.68 27.28 8.46
CA ASP A 284 -8.04 28.22 7.54
C ASP A 284 -6.64 28.64 8.04
N GLU A 285 -5.92 29.42 7.25
CA GLU A 285 -4.60 29.97 7.60
C GLU A 285 -4.61 30.77 8.92
N SER A 286 -5.75 31.38 9.29
CA SER A 286 -5.88 32.12 10.56
C SER A 286 -6.05 31.21 11.78
N GLY A 287 -6.20 29.90 11.57
CA GLY A 287 -6.45 28.89 12.60
C GLY A 287 -7.93 28.75 12.96
N LYS A 288 -8.85 29.42 12.25
CA LYS A 288 -10.28 29.32 12.51
C LYS A 288 -10.81 27.99 11.97
N VAL A 289 -11.52 27.24 12.81
CA VAL A 289 -12.16 25.97 12.42
C VAL A 289 -13.41 26.23 11.59
N HIS A 290 -13.49 25.62 10.41
CA HIS A 290 -14.66 25.68 9.52
C HIS A 290 -15.40 24.36 9.42
N PHE A 291 -14.69 23.24 9.56
CA PHE A 291 -15.29 21.91 9.53
C PHE A 291 -14.73 21.01 10.64
N VAL A 292 -15.58 20.14 11.15
CA VAL A 292 -15.22 19.06 12.06
C VAL A 292 -15.49 17.73 11.37
N LEU A 293 -14.53 16.82 11.45
CA LEU A 293 -14.61 15.48 10.89
C LEU A 293 -14.74 14.47 12.02
N LEU A 294 -15.71 13.55 11.94
CA LEU A 294 -15.94 12.52 12.96
C LEU A 294 -16.23 11.18 12.28
N GLY A 295 -15.57 10.13 12.75
CA GLY A 295 -15.80 8.79 12.22
C GLY A 295 -14.94 7.73 12.88
N THR A 296 -14.82 6.60 12.21
CA THR A 296 -13.87 5.54 12.57
C THR A 296 -13.12 5.10 11.32
N TRP A 297 -11.82 4.83 11.44
CA TRP A 297 -10.98 4.50 10.28
C TRP A 297 -11.34 3.15 9.62
N ASP A 298 -12.21 2.36 10.25
CA ASP A 298 -12.65 1.06 9.76
C ASP A 298 -14.07 1.04 9.17
N GLU A 299 -14.80 2.15 9.21
CA GLU A 299 -16.21 2.19 8.78
C GLU A 299 -16.55 3.42 7.95
N LYS A 300 -16.38 4.63 8.47
CA LYS A 300 -16.84 5.85 7.79
C LYS A 300 -16.21 7.14 8.31
N MET A 301 -16.36 8.22 7.55
CA MET A 301 -15.99 9.58 7.93
C MET A 301 -17.10 10.58 7.56
N ASP A 302 -17.65 11.24 8.57
CA ASP A 302 -18.65 12.29 8.43
C ASP A 302 -18.02 13.67 8.63
N CYS A 303 -18.51 14.67 7.92
CA CYS A 303 -18.10 16.08 7.99
C CYS A 303 -19.26 16.94 8.46
N PHE A 304 -18.95 17.91 9.31
CA PHE A 304 -19.90 18.85 9.90
C PHE A 304 -19.39 20.27 9.70
N LYS A 305 -20.23 21.14 9.15
CA LYS A 305 -19.88 22.55 8.99
C LYS A 305 -20.04 23.30 10.31
N VAL A 306 -18.98 23.99 10.74
CA VAL A 306 -19.04 24.82 11.94
C VAL A 306 -19.82 26.09 11.62
N GLN A 307 -20.95 26.27 12.31
CA GLN A 307 -21.70 27.52 12.21
C GLN A 307 -20.98 28.64 12.98
N PRO A 308 -20.97 29.88 12.46
CA PRO A 308 -20.50 31.02 13.22
C PRO A 308 -21.30 31.14 14.52
N ALA A 309 -20.63 31.30 15.66
CA ALA A 309 -21.31 31.60 16.91
C ALA A 309 -22.02 32.96 16.77
N THR A 310 -23.31 32.96 16.45
CA THR A 310 -24.16 34.15 16.60
C THR A 310 -24.22 34.48 18.09
N GLY A 311 -23.81 35.69 18.44
CA GLY A 311 -23.44 36.08 19.81
C GLY A 311 -24.44 35.73 20.91
N ASP A 312 -23.86 35.36 22.06
CA ASP A 312 -24.31 35.45 23.47
C ASP A 312 -25.78 35.26 23.86
N ASN A 313 -26.63 34.71 23.00
CA ASN A 313 -27.92 34.19 23.43
C ASN A 313 -27.77 32.69 23.61
N GLY A 314 -27.99 32.22 24.85
CA GLY A 314 -27.94 30.82 25.27
C GLY A 314 -28.91 29.93 24.49
N GLY A 315 -28.61 29.68 23.22
CA GLY A 315 -29.34 28.78 22.35
C GLY A 315 -29.30 27.38 22.94
N ASP A 316 -30.49 26.81 23.08
CA ASP A 316 -30.72 25.49 23.68
C ASP A 316 -29.79 24.47 23.05
N ALA A 317 -29.09 23.67 23.87
CA ALA A 317 -28.12 22.67 23.40
C ALA A 317 -28.74 21.67 22.41
N ARG A 318 -30.07 21.50 22.49
CA ARG A 318 -30.88 20.69 21.56
C ARG A 318 -30.94 21.25 20.15
N GLN A 319 -30.99 22.57 20.00
CA GLN A 319 -31.07 23.24 18.69
C GLN A 319 -29.72 23.17 17.97
N ARG A 320 -28.62 23.39 18.70
CA ARG A 320 -27.24 23.19 18.19
C ARG A 320 -26.96 21.73 17.79
N GLY A 321 -27.51 20.75 18.50
CA GLY A 321 -27.41 19.33 18.14
C GLY A 321 -28.16 18.99 16.86
N HIS A 322 -29.37 19.54 16.68
CA HIS A 322 -30.17 19.37 15.46
C HIS A 322 -29.51 20.01 14.23
N GLU A 323 -29.02 21.24 14.36
CA GLU A 323 -28.35 21.96 13.28
C GLU A 323 -27.00 21.31 12.88
N ALA A 324 -26.27 20.75 13.84
CA ALA A 324 -25.09 19.96 13.55
C ALA A 324 -25.45 18.73 12.72
N GLU A 325 -26.49 18.00 13.10
CA GLU A 325 -26.98 16.82 12.36
C GLU A 325 -27.48 17.18 10.95
N GLU A 326 -28.12 18.33 10.76
CA GLU A 326 -28.52 18.84 9.43
C GLU A 326 -27.33 19.19 8.53
N SER A 327 -26.21 19.62 9.11
CA SER A 327 -24.98 19.93 8.37
C SER A 327 -24.13 18.70 8.01
N ARG A 328 -24.55 17.50 8.44
CA ARG A 328 -23.77 16.27 8.28
C ARG A 328 -23.68 15.87 6.81
N VAL A 329 -22.46 15.69 6.33
CA VAL A 329 -22.15 15.09 5.03
C VAL A 329 -21.23 13.89 5.25
N THR A 330 -21.67 12.70 4.87
CA THR A 330 -20.80 11.52 4.85
C THR A 330 -19.84 11.64 3.67
N LEU A 331 -18.55 11.85 3.96
CA LEU A 331 -17.51 11.98 2.94
C LEU A 331 -17.05 10.63 2.43
N TRP A 332 -16.97 9.64 3.33
CA TRP A 332 -16.46 8.31 3.03
C TRP A 332 -17.19 7.25 3.85
N GLN A 333 -17.45 6.11 3.20
CA GLN A 333 -17.95 4.89 3.81
C GLN A 333 -17.13 3.72 3.24
N ARG A 334 -16.71 2.80 4.10
CA ARG A 334 -15.94 1.63 3.71
C ARG A 334 -16.76 0.70 2.82
N ASN A 335 -16.13 0.21 1.75
CA ASN A 335 -16.68 -0.80 0.88
C ASN A 335 -16.89 -2.12 1.64
N PRO A 336 -18.02 -2.82 1.43
CA PRO A 336 -18.22 -4.13 2.01
C PRO A 336 -17.15 -5.10 1.49
N LEU A 337 -16.67 -5.98 2.36
CA LEU A 337 -15.78 -7.05 1.92
C LEU A 337 -16.54 -8.09 1.09
N PRO A 338 -15.88 -8.74 0.12
CA PRO A 338 -16.45 -9.87 -0.60
C PRO A 338 -16.92 -10.98 0.35
N LYS A 339 -17.87 -11.80 -0.13
CA LYS A 339 -18.30 -12.99 0.62
C LYS A 339 -17.10 -13.92 0.85
N ASN A 340 -17.01 -14.50 2.05
CA ASN A 340 -15.92 -15.39 2.46
C ASN A 340 -14.52 -14.74 2.44
N ALA A 341 -14.43 -13.41 2.57
CA ALA A 341 -13.15 -12.70 2.58
C ALA A 341 -12.18 -13.23 3.66
N GLU A 342 -12.67 -13.76 4.79
CA GLU A 342 -11.87 -14.41 5.83
C GLU A 342 -11.03 -15.59 5.31
N ASN A 343 -11.48 -16.24 4.24
CA ASN A 343 -10.77 -17.33 3.56
C ASN A 343 -9.85 -16.80 2.45
N MET A 344 -9.89 -15.50 2.15
CA MET A 344 -9.09 -14.83 1.12
C MET A 344 -8.31 -13.66 1.71
N TYR A 345 -7.70 -13.88 2.89
CA TYR A 345 -6.86 -12.91 3.59
C TYR A 345 -7.55 -11.57 3.91
N TYR A 346 -8.88 -11.54 3.97
CA TYR A 346 -9.70 -10.33 4.10
C TYR A 346 -9.41 -9.27 3.03
N PHE A 347 -9.06 -9.70 1.81
CA PHE A 347 -8.85 -8.80 0.68
C PHE A 347 -10.13 -8.07 0.30
N SER A 348 -10.01 -6.77 0.02
CA SER A 348 -11.04 -5.98 -0.65
C SER A 348 -11.17 -6.39 -2.12
N GLU A 349 -12.20 -5.88 -2.81
CA GLU A 349 -12.33 -6.10 -4.25
C GLU A 349 -11.10 -5.60 -5.03
N LEU A 350 -10.54 -4.44 -4.65
CA LEU A 350 -9.30 -3.96 -5.25
C LEU A 350 -8.15 -4.92 -5.00
N ALA A 351 -7.90 -5.30 -3.73
CA ALA A 351 -6.81 -6.17 -3.34
C ALA A 351 -6.84 -7.53 -4.06
N LEU A 352 -8.04 -8.08 -4.30
CA LEU A 352 -8.22 -9.29 -5.10
C LEU A 352 -7.71 -9.12 -6.53
N THR A 353 -7.73 -7.94 -7.13
CA THR A 353 -7.25 -7.72 -8.50
C THR A 353 -5.74 -7.47 -8.60
N LEU A 354 -5.07 -7.06 -7.51
CA LEU A 354 -3.70 -6.53 -7.57
C LEU A 354 -2.65 -7.55 -8.03
N ASN A 355 -2.89 -8.84 -7.79
CA ASN A 355 -1.99 -9.91 -8.21
C ASN A 355 -2.56 -10.79 -9.33
N ALA A 356 -3.64 -10.35 -9.97
CA ALA A 356 -4.13 -10.99 -11.19
C ALA A 356 -3.11 -10.78 -12.32
N GLU A 357 -2.89 -11.81 -13.14
CA GLU A 357 -1.95 -11.74 -14.25
C GLU A 357 -2.37 -10.67 -15.25
N GLU A 358 -1.38 -9.91 -15.73
CA GLU A 358 -1.58 -8.81 -16.66
C GLU A 358 -0.46 -8.81 -17.70
N ALA A 359 -0.86 -8.91 -18.96
CA ALA A 359 0.07 -8.95 -20.09
C ALA A 359 0.75 -7.60 -20.30
N GLY A 360 1.99 -7.65 -20.79
CA GLY A 360 2.76 -6.46 -21.14
C GLY A 360 3.28 -5.65 -19.95
N THR A 361 3.25 -6.21 -18.75
CA THR A 361 3.91 -5.70 -17.54
C THR A 361 5.43 -5.82 -17.65
N ALA A 362 6.16 -5.00 -16.90
CA ALA A 362 7.63 -5.09 -16.81
C ALA A 362 8.05 -6.46 -16.22
N PRO A 363 9.23 -7.02 -16.61
CA PRO A 363 9.73 -8.28 -16.04
C PRO A 363 10.04 -8.21 -14.54
N THR A 364 10.09 -6.99 -13.98
CA THR A 364 10.27 -6.69 -12.56
C THR A 364 8.94 -6.54 -11.80
N ASP A 365 7.79 -6.69 -12.47
CA ASP A 365 6.48 -6.51 -11.85
C ASP A 365 6.17 -7.58 -10.79
N SER A 366 5.61 -7.18 -9.64
CA SER A 366 5.27 -8.09 -8.54
C SER A 366 4.34 -9.24 -8.95
N ARG A 367 3.55 -9.12 -10.03
CA ARG A 367 2.71 -10.23 -10.53
C ARG A 367 3.52 -11.40 -11.09
N LEU A 368 4.75 -11.13 -11.54
CA LEU A 368 5.69 -12.12 -12.08
C LEU A 368 6.60 -12.71 -11.00
N ARG A 369 6.48 -12.24 -9.75
CA ARG A 369 7.26 -12.71 -8.62
C ARG A 369 6.86 -14.16 -8.24
N PRO A 370 7.75 -15.15 -8.39
CA PRO A 370 7.35 -16.55 -8.39
C PRO A 370 7.01 -17.12 -7.00
N ASP A 371 7.72 -16.73 -5.93
CA ASP A 371 7.39 -17.14 -4.55
C ASP A 371 6.00 -16.65 -4.11
N GLN A 372 5.65 -15.42 -4.49
CA GLN A 372 4.33 -14.84 -4.25
C GLN A 372 3.23 -15.57 -5.02
N ARG A 373 3.45 -15.89 -6.30
CA ARG A 373 2.47 -16.65 -7.12
C ARG A 373 2.25 -18.05 -6.57
N LEU A 374 3.33 -18.78 -6.28
CA LEU A 374 3.27 -20.13 -5.70
C LEU A 374 2.52 -20.14 -4.37
N MET A 375 2.73 -19.12 -3.54
CA MET A 375 1.98 -18.97 -2.29
C MET A 375 0.48 -18.74 -2.55
N GLU A 376 0.11 -17.86 -3.49
CA GLU A 376 -1.29 -17.62 -3.85
C GLU A 376 -1.99 -18.89 -4.36
N GLU A 377 -1.28 -19.74 -5.09
CA GLU A 377 -1.74 -21.04 -5.58
C GLU A 377 -1.78 -22.14 -4.50
N GLY A 378 -1.27 -21.87 -3.30
CA GLY A 378 -1.22 -22.83 -2.21
C GLY A 378 -0.06 -23.84 -2.29
N LYS A 379 0.94 -23.59 -3.13
CA LYS A 379 2.18 -24.40 -3.25
C LYS A 379 3.25 -23.90 -2.27
N TRP A 380 3.00 -24.11 -0.97
CA TRP A 380 3.77 -23.50 0.13
C TRP A 380 5.25 -23.89 0.19
N ASP A 381 5.57 -25.16 -0.04
CA ASP A 381 6.95 -25.64 0.02
C ASP A 381 7.78 -25.08 -1.14
N GLU A 382 7.21 -25.08 -2.35
CA GLU A 382 7.80 -24.45 -3.53
C GLU A 382 7.96 -22.93 -3.33
N ALA A 383 6.96 -22.27 -2.75
CA ALA A 383 7.02 -20.84 -2.44
C ALA A 383 8.16 -20.51 -1.44
N ASN A 384 8.35 -21.34 -0.41
CA ASN A 384 9.44 -21.16 0.55
C ASN A 384 10.82 -21.37 -0.11
N ALA A 385 10.98 -22.39 -0.93
CA ALA A 385 12.22 -22.65 -1.67
C ALA A 385 12.55 -21.49 -2.63
N GLU A 386 11.54 -21.01 -3.35
CA GLU A 386 11.70 -19.92 -4.29
C GLU A 386 12.02 -18.59 -3.59
N LYS A 387 11.37 -18.32 -2.45
CA LYS A 387 11.70 -17.16 -1.62
C LYS A 387 13.17 -17.17 -1.17
N GLN A 388 13.68 -18.33 -0.74
CA GLN A 388 15.09 -18.46 -0.38
C GLN A 388 16.01 -18.19 -1.57
N ARG A 389 15.69 -18.74 -2.75
CA ARG A 389 16.44 -18.52 -3.99
C ARG A 389 16.51 -17.03 -4.37
N LEU A 390 15.38 -16.34 -4.30
CA LEU A 390 15.26 -14.90 -4.59
C LEU A 390 16.06 -14.05 -3.61
N GLU A 391 15.90 -14.29 -2.30
CA GLU A 391 16.62 -13.56 -1.27
C GLU A 391 18.15 -13.79 -1.37
N GLU A 392 18.60 -15.02 -1.68
CA GLU A 392 20.01 -15.33 -1.89
C GLU A 392 20.57 -14.63 -3.14
N LYS A 393 19.84 -14.66 -4.26
CA LYS A 393 20.21 -13.93 -5.50
C LYS A 393 20.38 -12.44 -5.22
N GLN A 394 19.49 -11.84 -4.43
CA GLN A 394 19.59 -10.44 -4.04
C GLN A 394 20.80 -10.19 -3.11
N ARG A 395 21.03 -11.04 -2.11
CA ARG A 395 22.20 -10.95 -1.20
C ARG A 395 23.50 -10.97 -1.98
N LEU A 396 23.64 -11.90 -2.93
CA LEU A 396 24.83 -12.02 -3.79
C LEU A 396 25.00 -10.77 -4.68
N SER A 397 23.91 -10.27 -5.26
CA SER A 397 23.94 -9.07 -6.10
C SER A 397 24.36 -7.83 -5.32
N ARG A 398 23.89 -7.69 -4.07
CA ARG A 398 24.33 -6.62 -3.16
C ARG A 398 25.82 -6.72 -2.84
N ARG A 399 26.31 -7.91 -2.43
CA ARG A 399 27.74 -8.12 -2.12
C ARG A 399 28.64 -7.76 -3.31
N LYS A 400 28.22 -8.08 -4.54
CA LYS A 400 28.93 -7.69 -5.77
C LYS A 400 29.00 -6.17 -5.93
N ARG A 401 27.86 -5.47 -5.81
CA ARG A 401 27.82 -3.99 -5.92
C ARG A 401 28.68 -3.30 -4.86
N GLU A 402 28.65 -3.80 -3.62
CA GLU A 402 29.47 -3.25 -2.54
C GLU A 402 30.97 -3.45 -2.83
N ALA A 403 31.36 -4.63 -3.30
CA ALA A 403 32.74 -4.91 -3.68
C ALA A 403 33.23 -4.06 -4.87
N GLU A 404 32.35 -3.77 -5.84
CA GLU A 404 32.65 -2.88 -6.97
C GLU A 404 32.75 -1.41 -6.53
N SER A 405 31.86 -0.96 -5.64
CA SER A 405 31.90 0.40 -5.10
C SER A 405 33.17 0.67 -4.29
N MET A 406 33.62 -0.30 -3.48
CA MET A 406 34.90 -0.19 -2.76
C MET A 406 36.11 -0.10 -3.68
N LYS A 407 36.03 -0.65 -4.90
CA LYS A 407 37.09 -0.55 -5.91
C LYS A 407 37.03 0.75 -6.74
N GLY A 408 35.86 1.40 -6.81
CA GLY A 408 35.57 2.47 -7.75
C GLY A 408 35.56 3.90 -7.20
N MET A 409 35.18 4.11 -5.93
CA MET A 409 35.19 5.42 -5.25
C MET A 409 34.76 5.22 -3.79
N ALA A 410 35.70 5.28 -2.85
CA ALA A 410 35.35 5.47 -1.45
C ALA A 410 35.01 6.96 -1.24
N LYS A 411 33.80 7.26 -0.72
CA LYS A 411 33.57 8.60 -0.15
C LYS A 411 34.54 8.81 1.01
N GLU A 412 35.04 10.03 1.17
CA GLU A 412 36.02 10.41 2.22
C GLU A 412 35.51 10.19 3.67
N ASP A 413 34.22 9.89 3.86
CA ASP A 413 33.59 9.69 5.17
C ASP A 413 33.45 8.22 5.64
N GLY A 414 33.87 7.25 4.81
CA GLY A 414 33.83 5.83 5.18
C GLY A 414 32.42 5.23 5.32
N THR A 415 31.35 5.92 4.92
CA THR A 415 30.00 5.34 4.95
C THR A 415 29.75 4.42 3.74
N PRO A 416 29.34 3.15 3.95
CA PRO A 416 28.91 2.28 2.86
C PRO A 416 27.66 2.86 2.21
N CYS A 417 27.73 3.17 0.92
CA CYS A 417 26.61 3.62 0.12
C CYS A 417 26.34 2.55 -0.94
N ASP A 418 25.16 1.91 -0.93
CA ASP A 418 24.75 1.03 -2.05
C ASP A 418 24.62 1.92 -3.29
N PRO A 419 25.43 1.71 -4.34
CA PRO A 419 25.41 2.55 -5.55
C PRO A 419 24.16 2.32 -6.40
N TYR A 420 23.23 1.47 -5.96
CA TYR A 420 21.98 1.23 -6.66
C TYR A 420 21.24 2.53 -6.99
N LYS A 421 20.82 2.64 -8.25
CA LYS A 421 19.97 3.72 -8.74
C LYS A 421 18.66 3.10 -9.21
N ALA A 422 17.56 3.59 -8.66
CA ALA A 422 16.23 3.24 -9.12
C ALA A 422 16.07 3.55 -10.62
N LEU A 423 15.32 2.70 -11.31
CA LEU A 423 15.19 2.78 -12.77
C LEU A 423 14.13 3.80 -13.18
N TRP A 424 13.03 3.90 -12.45
CA TRP A 424 11.86 4.72 -12.82
C TRP A 424 11.69 5.95 -11.93
N PHE A 425 12.45 6.01 -10.84
CA PHE A 425 12.46 7.12 -9.90
C PHE A 425 13.86 7.68 -9.73
N GLU A 426 13.94 8.97 -9.39
CA GLU A 426 15.20 9.64 -9.09
C GLU A 426 15.13 10.42 -7.77
N PRO A 427 16.19 10.43 -6.97
CA PRO A 427 16.22 11.20 -5.74
C PRO A 427 16.27 12.70 -6.06
N LYS A 428 15.32 13.46 -5.52
CA LYS A 428 15.21 14.91 -5.63
C LYS A 428 14.85 15.51 -4.28
N GLU A 429 15.41 16.68 -3.97
CA GLU A 429 14.98 17.45 -2.81
C GLU A 429 13.60 18.07 -3.11
N ASP A 430 12.62 17.77 -2.26
CA ASP A 430 11.30 18.36 -2.40
C ASP A 430 11.34 19.86 -2.04
N PRO A 431 10.84 20.75 -2.90
CA PRO A 431 10.95 22.19 -2.67
C PRO A 431 10.18 22.67 -1.44
N VAL A 432 9.17 21.92 -1.00
CA VAL A 432 8.28 22.28 0.11
C VAL A 432 8.75 21.65 1.41
N THR A 433 8.90 20.32 1.46
CA THR A 433 9.27 19.61 2.69
C THR A 433 10.78 19.61 2.97
N LYS A 434 11.61 19.95 1.96
CA LYS A 434 13.08 19.83 1.98
C LYS A 434 13.57 18.41 2.20
N GLU A 435 12.69 17.42 2.11
CA GLU A 435 13.04 16.01 2.22
C GLU A 435 13.61 15.52 0.88
N LEU A 436 14.72 14.77 0.95
CA LEU A 436 15.22 14.03 -0.19
C LEU A 436 14.29 12.82 -0.43
N THR A 437 13.60 12.83 -1.57
CA THR A 437 12.57 11.83 -1.91
C THR A 437 12.71 11.37 -3.36
N HIS A 438 12.32 10.13 -3.63
CA HIS A 438 12.29 9.58 -4.98
C HIS A 438 11.06 10.07 -5.75
N ILE A 439 11.30 10.82 -6.84
CA ILE A 439 10.27 11.34 -7.74
C ILE A 439 10.27 10.54 -9.04
N TYR A 440 9.09 10.21 -9.54
CA TYR A 440 8.94 9.54 -10.83
C TYR A 440 9.57 10.39 -11.94
N ARG A 441 10.46 9.78 -12.74
CA ARG A 441 11.24 10.49 -13.76
C ARG A 441 10.70 10.35 -15.18
N GLY A 442 9.62 9.57 -15.37
CA GLY A 442 9.12 9.18 -16.68
C GLY A 442 9.80 7.93 -17.25
N GLY A 443 9.36 7.49 -18.42
CA GLY A 443 9.95 6.39 -19.18
C GLY A 443 9.28 5.03 -18.98
N TYR A 444 8.64 4.78 -17.82
CA TYR A 444 8.00 3.48 -17.55
C TYR A 444 6.84 3.21 -18.51
N TRP A 445 5.91 4.18 -18.63
CA TRP A 445 4.72 4.02 -19.47
C TRP A 445 5.08 4.02 -20.95
N GLU A 446 6.09 4.78 -21.35
CA GLU A 446 6.63 4.79 -22.71
C GLU A 446 7.32 3.47 -23.06
N SER A 447 8.05 2.87 -22.12
CA SER A 447 8.60 1.51 -22.25
C SER A 447 7.50 0.48 -22.38
N LYS A 448 6.41 0.60 -21.59
CA LYS A 448 5.23 -0.26 -21.68
C LYS A 448 4.56 -0.15 -23.04
N GLU A 449 4.29 1.06 -23.52
CA GLU A 449 3.65 1.28 -24.81
C GLU A 449 4.47 0.66 -25.96
N LYS A 450 5.80 0.75 -25.89
CA LYS A 450 6.72 0.15 -26.87
C LYS A 450 7.01 -1.33 -26.62
N GLN A 451 6.56 -1.89 -25.49
CA GLN A 451 6.95 -3.20 -24.99
C GLN A 451 8.48 -3.42 -24.96
N ASP A 452 9.23 -2.36 -24.60
CA ASP A 452 10.69 -2.37 -24.49
C ASP A 452 11.12 -2.30 -23.02
N TRP A 453 11.48 -3.47 -22.51
CA TRP A 453 11.97 -3.68 -21.14
C TRP A 453 13.48 -3.93 -21.07
N SER A 454 14.23 -3.56 -22.11
CA SER A 454 15.68 -3.80 -22.19
C SER A 454 16.49 -3.21 -21.03
N LEU A 455 15.96 -2.16 -20.39
CA LEU A 455 16.58 -1.52 -19.22
C LEU A 455 16.26 -2.22 -17.89
N CYS A 456 15.24 -3.09 -17.85
CA CYS A 456 14.83 -3.75 -16.62
C CYS A 456 15.86 -4.80 -16.16
N PRO A 457 16.26 -4.79 -14.88
CA PRO A 457 17.14 -5.83 -14.34
C PRO A 457 16.42 -7.18 -14.21
N ASN A 458 17.19 -8.26 -14.28
CA ASN A 458 16.69 -9.60 -13.96
C ASN A 458 16.79 -9.86 -12.44
N ILE A 459 15.68 -9.63 -11.73
CA ILE A 459 15.62 -9.72 -10.26
C ILE A 459 14.97 -11.00 -9.73
N PHE A 460 14.11 -11.66 -10.50
CA PHE A 460 13.50 -12.94 -10.13
C PHE A 460 14.41 -14.12 -10.46
#